data_AF-A0A6C0C8K7-F1
#
_entry.id   AF-A0A6C0C8K7-F1
#
_cell.length_a   1.000
_cell.length_b   1.000
_cell.length_c   1.000
_cell.angle_alpha   90.00
_cell.angle_beta   90.00
_cell.angle_gamma   90.00
#
_symmetry.space_group_name_H-M   'P 1'
#
loop_
_entity.id
_entity.type
_entity.pdbx_description
1 polymer ?
#
loop_
_entity_poly.entity_id
_entity_poly.type
_entity_poly.pdbx_seq_one_letter_code
_entity_poly.pdbx_strand_id
1 'polypeptide(L)'
;MDEITHLIELVDQFAKTQDDNLLLPFELTAKQRAAIHIHVGNIPGIYSESISINTSKLKLIKLHRGDAKNIPHIIDTDDIDIFTIYSGIPIPCPHPKYINSYIETLDPLYNSIRHWDLYKKEYQTINFRSEIKKLEKTIKEDIKKNESFVRLTIHRHTMPTNLVNDKLYTYDNLGKVFISIDIKQANFSVLNYKCPTLFNGLSWQEYVGKHTKSQFIAESKFFRELILGSIGFQKVSNIIQAQIIESIHSIVKPHFDFKIVSKKGDEVVYEITPELLSDPTFESKINDLYALISSQQFGKMFHLQVFKLENMEKKAFYVKKFIWNSNNIGSIHKELRYHIEFKCIPKKFIIQALHKYLNQPIKNEELYFVDDGVLAKYEYPIFEYSLDIGQ
;
A
#
# COMPACT_ATOMS: atom_id res chain seq x y z
N MET A 1 -6.37 -44.58 -21.31
CA MET A 1 -7.35 -44.09 -20.32
C MET A 1 -7.08 -42.61 -20.18
N ASP A 2 -8.07 -41.74 -20.41
CA ASP A 2 -7.87 -40.28 -20.40
C ASP A 2 -7.52 -39.82 -18.97
N GLU A 3 -6.52 -38.95 -18.80
CA GLU A 3 -6.04 -38.50 -17.48
C GLU A 3 -7.16 -37.91 -16.63
N ILE A 4 -8.15 -37.28 -17.27
CA ILE A 4 -9.33 -36.72 -16.61
C ILE A 4 -10.24 -37.83 -16.04
N THR A 5 -10.36 -38.97 -16.73
CA THR A 5 -11.17 -40.10 -16.27
C THR A 5 -10.64 -40.64 -14.95
N HIS A 6 -9.32 -40.79 -14.81
CA HIS A 6 -8.72 -41.28 -13.57
C HIS A 6 -8.93 -40.30 -12.39
N LEU A 7 -8.87 -39.00 -12.65
CA LEU A 7 -9.13 -37.98 -11.63
C LEU A 7 -10.59 -37.99 -11.17
N ILE A 8 -11.54 -38.23 -12.09
CA ILE A 8 -12.96 -38.38 -11.78
C ILE A 8 -13.19 -39.63 -10.91
N GLU A 9 -12.54 -40.75 -11.23
CA GLU A 9 -12.63 -41.97 -10.43
C GLU A 9 -12.17 -41.76 -8.98
N LEU A 10 -11.13 -40.96 -8.76
CA LEU A 10 -10.66 -40.62 -7.41
C LEU A 10 -11.68 -39.80 -6.62
N VAL A 11 -12.38 -38.87 -7.28
CA VAL A 11 -13.49 -38.12 -6.68
C VAL A 11 -14.63 -39.06 -6.31
N ASP A 12 -14.99 -39.98 -7.20
CA ASP A 12 -16.06 -40.96 -6.95
C ASP A 12 -15.69 -41.96 -5.84
N GLN A 13 -14.41 -42.30 -5.72
CA GLN A 13 -13.90 -43.09 -4.59
C GLN A 13 -14.04 -42.33 -3.28
N PHE A 14 -13.58 -41.08 -3.23
CA PHE A 14 -13.74 -40.21 -2.06
C PHE A 14 -15.21 -40.10 -1.63
N ALA A 15 -16.12 -39.95 -2.61
CA ALA A 15 -17.55 -39.86 -2.34
C ALA A 15 -18.12 -41.06 -1.57
N LYS A 16 -17.50 -42.24 -1.73
CA LYS A 16 -17.87 -43.48 -1.06
C LYS A 16 -17.18 -43.69 0.30
N THR A 17 -16.14 -42.92 0.61
CA THR A 17 -15.44 -43.00 1.91
C THR A 17 -16.21 -42.28 3.02
N GLN A 18 -15.82 -42.48 4.28
CA GLN A 18 -16.29 -41.67 5.41
C GLN A 18 -15.33 -40.51 5.73
N ASP A 19 -14.31 -40.28 4.90
CA ASP A 19 -13.34 -39.23 5.15
C ASP A 19 -13.98 -37.86 4.95
N ASP A 20 -13.63 -36.93 5.84
CA ASP A 20 -14.14 -35.55 5.78
C ASP A 20 -13.47 -34.75 4.66
N ASN A 21 -12.21 -35.07 4.34
CA ASN A 21 -11.39 -34.32 3.37
C ASN A 21 -10.44 -35.24 2.59
N LEU A 22 -10.18 -34.91 1.33
CA LEU A 22 -9.15 -35.55 0.51
C LEU A 22 -8.36 -34.49 -0.28
N LEU A 23 -7.04 -34.45 -0.11
CA LEU A 23 -6.16 -33.70 -0.98
C LEU A 23 -5.70 -34.59 -2.14
N LEU A 24 -6.05 -34.23 -3.38
CA LEU A 24 -5.55 -34.98 -4.54
C LEU A 24 -4.03 -34.81 -4.64
N PRO A 25 -3.24 -35.89 -4.76
CA PRO A 25 -1.79 -35.83 -4.65
C PRO A 25 -1.09 -35.36 -5.93
N PHE A 26 -1.80 -34.69 -6.83
CA PHE A 26 -1.30 -34.29 -8.16
C PHE A 26 -1.53 -32.80 -8.42
N GLU A 27 -0.53 -32.19 -9.04
CA GLU A 27 -0.62 -30.85 -9.60
C GLU A 27 -1.47 -30.86 -10.88
N LEU A 28 -2.53 -30.04 -10.89
CA LEU A 28 -3.52 -30.05 -11.97
C LEU A 28 -3.46 -28.77 -12.78
N THR A 29 -3.63 -28.89 -14.09
CA THR A 29 -3.85 -27.77 -15.01
C THR A 29 -5.22 -27.13 -14.81
N ALA A 30 -5.43 -25.90 -15.31
CA ALA A 30 -6.73 -25.23 -15.24
C ALA A 30 -7.88 -26.05 -15.86
N LYS A 31 -7.60 -26.78 -16.96
CA LYS A 31 -8.59 -27.64 -17.64
C LYS A 31 -8.98 -28.84 -16.78
N GLN A 32 -8.00 -29.54 -16.19
CA GLN A 32 -8.26 -30.68 -15.30
C GLN A 32 -9.02 -30.25 -14.05
N ARG A 33 -8.65 -29.11 -13.46
CA ARG A 33 -9.37 -28.57 -12.29
C ARG A 33 -10.81 -28.23 -12.63
N ALA A 34 -11.05 -27.57 -13.76
CA ALA A 34 -12.41 -27.26 -14.20
C ALA A 34 -13.26 -28.53 -14.36
N ALA A 35 -12.70 -29.59 -14.94
CA ALA A 35 -13.40 -30.87 -15.07
C ALA A 35 -13.77 -31.48 -13.70
N ILE A 36 -12.85 -31.46 -12.74
CA ILE A 36 -13.11 -31.94 -11.37
C ILE A 36 -14.18 -31.09 -10.67
N HIS A 37 -14.07 -29.75 -10.72
CA HIS A 37 -15.07 -28.87 -10.09
C HIS A 37 -16.48 -29.08 -10.67
N ILE A 38 -16.58 -29.28 -11.99
CA ILE A 38 -17.85 -29.59 -12.65
C ILE A 38 -18.39 -30.94 -12.16
N HIS A 39 -17.54 -31.97 -12.09
CA HIS A 39 -17.94 -33.30 -11.65
C HIS A 39 -18.39 -33.30 -10.18
N VAL A 40 -17.59 -32.71 -9.30
CA VAL A 40 -17.90 -32.55 -7.88
C VAL A 40 -19.20 -31.79 -7.66
N GLY A 41 -19.49 -30.77 -8.48
CA GLY A 41 -20.75 -30.03 -8.43
C GLY A 41 -22.01 -30.87 -8.66
N ASN A 42 -21.87 -32.08 -9.22
CA ASN A 42 -22.97 -33.03 -9.39
C ASN A 42 -23.09 -34.05 -8.25
N ILE A 43 -22.18 -34.05 -7.27
CA ILE A 43 -22.17 -34.99 -6.14
C ILE A 43 -22.68 -34.27 -4.89
N PRO A 44 -23.90 -34.58 -4.40
CA PRO A 44 -24.46 -33.93 -3.23
C PRO A 44 -23.58 -34.10 -1.99
N GLY A 45 -23.36 -33.01 -1.27
CA GLY A 45 -22.59 -33.02 -0.02
C GLY A 45 -21.08 -33.09 -0.19
N ILE A 46 -20.56 -32.93 -1.41
CA ILE A 46 -19.12 -32.84 -1.70
C ILE A 46 -18.83 -31.52 -2.41
N TYR A 47 -17.71 -30.93 -2.07
CA TYR A 47 -17.21 -29.70 -2.69
C TYR A 47 -15.70 -29.74 -2.83
N SER A 48 -15.21 -28.95 -3.77
CA SER A 48 -13.82 -28.91 -4.16
C SER A 48 -13.28 -27.48 -4.13
N GLU A 49 -12.07 -27.31 -3.62
CA GLU A 49 -11.30 -26.06 -3.70
C GLU A 49 -9.97 -26.30 -4.41
N SER A 50 -9.46 -25.29 -5.11
CA SER A 50 -8.13 -25.37 -5.72
C SER A 50 -7.11 -24.74 -4.79
N ILE A 51 -6.10 -25.49 -4.38
CA ILE A 51 -5.04 -25.01 -3.50
C ILE A 51 -3.81 -24.66 -4.34
N SER A 52 -3.36 -23.41 -4.23
CA SER A 52 -2.13 -22.97 -4.88
C SER A 52 -0.91 -23.61 -4.22
N ILE A 53 -0.02 -24.19 -5.04
CA ILE A 53 1.30 -24.63 -4.59
C ILE A 53 2.33 -23.69 -5.20
N ASN A 54 3.02 -22.91 -4.37
CA ASN A 54 4.07 -21.99 -4.81
C ASN A 54 3.59 -21.02 -5.92
N THR A 55 4.52 -20.44 -6.67
CA THR A 55 4.26 -19.58 -7.84
C THR A 55 3.85 -20.36 -9.10
N SER A 56 3.50 -21.65 -8.97
CA SER A 56 3.15 -22.52 -10.10
C SER A 56 1.78 -22.17 -10.68
N LYS A 57 1.62 -22.33 -12.00
CA LYS A 57 0.29 -22.28 -12.66
C LYS A 57 -0.55 -23.54 -12.35
N LEU A 58 0.08 -24.57 -11.84
CA LEU A 58 -0.56 -25.80 -11.40
C LEU A 58 -1.03 -25.65 -9.95
N LYS A 59 -2.15 -26.28 -9.63
CA LYS A 59 -2.77 -26.22 -8.30
C LYS A 59 -3.23 -27.62 -7.90
N LEU A 60 -3.23 -27.93 -6.61
CA LEU A 60 -3.90 -29.13 -6.10
C LEU A 60 -5.41 -28.88 -6.06
N ILE A 61 -6.18 -29.96 -5.90
CA ILE A 61 -7.57 -29.87 -5.48
C ILE A 61 -7.71 -30.56 -4.14
N LYS A 62 -8.41 -29.90 -3.21
CA LYS A 62 -8.90 -30.51 -1.98
C LYS A 62 -10.40 -30.69 -2.07
N LEU A 63 -10.85 -31.92 -1.85
CA LEU A 63 -12.23 -32.31 -1.71
C LEU A 63 -12.59 -32.31 -0.24
N HIS A 64 -13.85 -32.01 0.06
CA HIS A 64 -14.37 -31.94 1.42
C HIS A 64 -15.83 -32.41 1.42
N ARG A 65 -16.32 -32.87 2.56
CA ARG A 65 -17.68 -33.38 2.78
C ARG A 65 -18.49 -32.44 3.69
N GLY A 66 -19.71 -32.05 3.28
CA GLY A 66 -20.67 -31.29 4.11
C GLY A 66 -21.60 -30.36 3.32
N ASP A 67 -21.99 -29.22 3.90
CA ASP A 67 -22.67 -28.12 3.19
C ASP A 67 -21.67 -27.10 2.62
N ALA A 68 -21.75 -26.78 1.32
CA ALA A 68 -20.88 -25.79 0.68
C ALA A 68 -20.95 -24.39 1.32
N LYS A 69 -22.00 -24.11 2.10
CA LYS A 69 -22.19 -22.87 2.87
C LYS A 69 -21.43 -22.84 4.21
N ASN A 70 -20.93 -23.99 4.67
CA ASN A 70 -20.25 -24.15 5.96
C ASN A 70 -18.76 -24.47 5.83
N ILE A 71 -18.21 -24.45 4.62
CA ILE A 71 -16.75 -24.50 4.45
C ILE A 71 -16.23 -23.16 4.97
N PRO A 72 -15.36 -23.14 5.99
CA PRO A 72 -14.62 -21.94 6.30
C PRO A 72 -13.91 -21.56 5.01
N HIS A 73 -14.20 -20.38 4.48
CA HIS A 73 -13.41 -19.79 3.41
C HIS A 73 -12.01 -19.56 3.99
N ILE A 74 -11.12 -20.54 3.82
CA ILE A 74 -9.75 -20.48 4.34
C ILE A 74 -9.01 -19.49 3.45
N ILE A 75 -8.61 -18.36 4.05
CA ILE A 75 -7.75 -17.39 3.38
C ILE A 75 -6.40 -18.04 3.13
N ASP A 76 -6.08 -18.24 1.85
CA ASP A 76 -4.81 -18.82 1.41
C ASP A 76 -3.76 -17.73 1.13
N THR A 77 -2.57 -18.16 0.70
CA THR A 77 -1.46 -17.25 0.31
C THR A 77 -1.87 -16.27 -0.79
N ASP A 78 -2.64 -16.76 -1.77
CA ASP A 78 -3.09 -16.03 -2.95
C ASP A 78 -4.04 -14.87 -2.55
N ASP A 79 -4.86 -15.09 -1.53
CA ASP A 79 -5.75 -14.10 -0.95
C ASP A 79 -5.01 -13.11 -0.03
N ILE A 80 -4.04 -13.60 0.75
CA ILE A 80 -3.15 -12.74 1.54
C ILE A 80 -2.37 -11.80 0.63
N ASP A 81 -1.91 -12.26 -0.53
CA ASP A 81 -1.23 -11.41 -1.51
C ASP A 81 -2.12 -10.25 -1.97
N ILE A 82 -3.40 -10.51 -2.27
CA ILE A 82 -4.38 -9.45 -2.57
C ILE A 82 -4.44 -8.46 -1.41
N PHE A 83 -4.59 -8.96 -0.19
CA PHE A 83 -4.61 -8.10 0.98
C PHE A 83 -3.35 -7.24 1.09
N THR A 84 -2.14 -7.81 0.97
CA THR A 84 -0.88 -7.06 1.13
C THR A 84 -0.71 -5.98 0.07
N ILE A 85 -1.07 -6.28 -1.19
CA ILE A 85 -0.97 -5.34 -2.30
C ILE A 85 -1.95 -4.18 -2.12
N TYR A 86 -3.22 -4.49 -1.81
CA TYR A 86 -4.27 -3.48 -1.78
C TYR A 86 -4.31 -2.67 -0.48
N SER A 87 -3.85 -3.23 0.64
CA SER A 87 -3.63 -2.47 1.88
C SER A 87 -2.38 -1.59 1.82
N GLY A 88 -1.38 -1.96 1.01
CA GLY A 88 -0.09 -1.29 0.95
C GLY A 88 0.80 -1.54 2.17
N ILE A 89 0.46 -2.53 3.00
CA ILE A 89 1.23 -2.89 4.19
C ILE A 89 2.44 -3.75 3.76
N PRO A 90 3.68 -3.42 4.17
CA PRO A 90 4.89 -4.07 3.68
C PRO A 90 5.16 -5.44 4.33
N ILE A 91 4.22 -6.39 4.24
CA ILE A 91 4.31 -7.69 4.93
C ILE A 91 5.38 -8.59 4.29
N PRO A 92 6.50 -8.91 4.97
CA PRO A 92 7.64 -9.62 4.37
C PRO A 92 7.30 -11.01 3.81
N CYS A 93 6.40 -11.73 4.49
CA CYS A 93 5.98 -13.06 4.11
C CYS A 93 4.44 -13.18 4.14
N PRO A 94 3.77 -13.10 2.98
CA PRO A 94 2.30 -13.17 2.86
C PRO A 94 1.78 -14.62 2.97
N HIS A 95 2.15 -15.34 4.03
CA HIS A 95 1.79 -16.74 4.22
C HIS A 95 0.83 -16.92 5.41
N PRO A 96 -0.21 -17.78 5.33
CA PRO A 96 -1.21 -17.94 6.40
C PRO A 96 -0.62 -18.26 7.78
N LYS A 97 0.49 -19.01 7.81
CA LYS A 97 1.21 -19.36 9.05
C LYS A 97 1.79 -18.14 9.79
N TYR A 98 2.19 -17.09 9.09
CA TYR A 98 2.97 -15.98 9.66
C TYR A 98 2.22 -14.65 9.67
N ILE A 99 1.15 -14.52 8.87
CA ILE A 99 0.47 -13.25 8.61
C ILE A 99 0.04 -12.53 9.88
N ASN A 100 -0.56 -13.22 10.85
CA ASN A 100 -1.07 -12.58 12.06
C ASN A 100 0.05 -11.94 12.90
N SER A 101 1.23 -12.58 13.00
CA SER A 101 2.37 -11.97 13.70
C SER A 101 2.79 -10.65 13.04
N TYR A 102 2.83 -10.60 11.70
CA TYR A 102 3.14 -9.37 10.99
C TYR A 102 2.05 -8.31 11.12
N ILE A 103 0.78 -8.70 11.11
CA ILE A 103 -0.35 -7.79 11.31
C ILE A 103 -0.28 -7.12 12.68
N GLU A 104 0.00 -7.88 13.73
CA GLU A 104 0.13 -7.34 15.10
C GLU A 104 1.34 -6.41 15.21
N THR A 105 2.50 -6.85 14.74
CA THR A 105 3.74 -6.09 14.87
C THR A 105 3.72 -4.80 14.08
N LEU A 106 3.10 -4.77 12.88
CA LEU A 106 3.03 -3.57 12.03
C LEU A 106 1.92 -2.59 12.42
N ASP A 107 1.00 -2.95 13.32
CA ASP A 107 -0.18 -2.14 13.63
C ASP A 107 0.13 -0.71 14.10
N PRO A 108 1.14 -0.49 14.97
CA PRO A 108 1.52 0.85 15.39
C PRO A 108 1.88 1.80 14.23
N LEU A 109 2.36 1.27 13.11
CA LEU A 109 2.79 2.04 11.93
C LEU A 109 1.74 2.09 10.82
N TYR A 110 0.94 1.03 10.66
CA TYR A 110 0.11 0.86 9.47
C TYR A 110 -1.38 0.65 9.75
N ASN A 111 -1.80 0.58 11.01
CA ASN A 111 -3.19 0.25 11.38
C ASN A 111 -3.64 -1.09 10.73
N SER A 112 -2.71 -2.04 10.69
CA SER A 112 -2.83 -3.30 9.94
C SER A 112 -3.93 -4.20 10.48
N ILE A 113 -4.23 -4.16 11.78
CA ILE A 113 -5.32 -4.95 12.38
C ILE A 113 -6.65 -4.53 11.78
N ARG A 114 -6.95 -3.23 11.75
CA ARG A 114 -8.20 -2.71 11.15
C ARG A 114 -8.33 -3.10 9.69
N HIS A 115 -7.25 -2.95 8.91
CA HIS A 115 -7.25 -3.32 7.50
C HIS A 115 -7.47 -4.83 7.31
N TRP A 116 -6.85 -5.67 8.13
CA TRP A 116 -6.98 -7.12 8.07
C TRP A 116 -8.39 -7.59 8.45
N ASP A 117 -8.97 -7.02 9.51
CA ASP A 117 -10.33 -7.34 9.94
C ASP A 117 -11.36 -6.92 8.91
N LEU A 118 -11.20 -5.74 8.29
CA LEU A 118 -12.05 -5.29 7.20
C LEU A 118 -11.97 -6.25 6.00
N TYR A 119 -10.76 -6.64 5.60
CA TYR A 119 -10.55 -7.58 4.51
C TYR A 119 -11.22 -8.93 4.79
N LYS A 120 -10.96 -9.53 5.95
CA LYS A 120 -11.57 -10.82 6.36
C LYS A 120 -13.09 -10.76 6.35
N LYS A 121 -13.68 -9.67 6.86
CA LYS A 121 -15.13 -9.48 6.88
C LYS A 121 -15.70 -9.42 5.46
N GLU A 122 -15.08 -8.64 4.58
CA GLU A 122 -15.54 -8.50 3.20
C GLU A 122 -15.32 -9.77 2.38
N TYR A 123 -14.23 -10.51 2.64
CA TYR A 123 -13.88 -11.76 1.97
C TYR A 123 -14.99 -12.82 2.06
N GLN A 124 -15.79 -12.81 3.14
CA GLN A 124 -16.94 -13.70 3.31
C GLN A 124 -18.05 -13.50 2.27
N THR A 125 -18.10 -12.33 1.62
CA THR A 125 -19.21 -11.95 0.73
C THR A 125 -18.74 -11.43 -0.63
N ILE A 126 -17.47 -11.05 -0.76
CA ILE A 126 -16.90 -10.42 -1.94
C ILE A 126 -15.80 -11.30 -2.52
N ASN A 127 -15.97 -11.71 -3.78
CA ASN A 127 -14.86 -12.26 -4.56
C ASN A 127 -13.99 -11.10 -5.07
N PHE A 128 -12.95 -10.77 -4.31
CA PHE A 128 -12.06 -9.63 -4.58
C PHE A 128 -11.50 -9.62 -6.00
N ARG A 129 -11.07 -10.77 -6.54
CA ARG A 129 -10.48 -10.83 -7.89
C ARG A 129 -11.47 -10.39 -8.96
N SER A 130 -12.72 -10.84 -8.87
CA SER A 130 -13.78 -10.42 -9.80
C SER A 130 -14.21 -8.98 -9.58
N GLU A 131 -14.33 -8.56 -8.32
CA GLU A 131 -14.81 -7.22 -7.96
C GLU A 131 -13.80 -6.16 -8.40
N ILE A 132 -12.50 -6.36 -8.15
CA ILE A 132 -11.41 -5.50 -8.62
C ILE A 132 -11.47 -5.32 -10.14
N LYS A 133 -11.56 -6.41 -10.92
CA LYS A 133 -11.59 -6.34 -12.39
C LYS A 133 -12.81 -5.58 -12.90
N LYS A 134 -13.97 -5.83 -12.29
CA LYS A 134 -15.21 -5.14 -12.62
C LYS A 134 -15.08 -3.64 -12.34
N LEU A 135 -14.63 -3.27 -11.14
CA LEU A 135 -14.44 -1.87 -10.75
C LEU A 135 -13.42 -1.17 -11.63
N GLU A 136 -12.32 -1.86 -11.94
CA GLU A 136 -11.29 -1.33 -12.82
C GLU A 136 -11.86 -0.93 -14.16
N LYS A 137 -12.66 -1.80 -14.79
CA LYS A 137 -13.32 -1.48 -16.05
C LYS A 137 -14.31 -0.33 -15.89
N THR A 138 -15.23 -0.41 -14.93
CA THR A 138 -16.31 0.56 -14.75
C THR A 138 -15.79 1.97 -14.48
N ILE A 139 -14.85 2.12 -13.55
CA ILE A 139 -14.32 3.44 -13.16
C ILE A 139 -13.50 4.05 -14.30
N LYS A 140 -12.70 3.25 -15.01
CA LYS A 140 -11.93 3.75 -16.16
C LYS A 140 -12.84 4.29 -17.26
N GLU A 141 -13.92 3.57 -17.56
CA GLU A 141 -14.88 3.99 -18.57
C GLU A 141 -15.59 5.29 -18.16
N ASP A 142 -15.95 5.43 -16.87
CA ASP A 142 -16.59 6.63 -16.35
C ASP A 142 -15.66 7.86 -16.47
N ILE A 143 -14.41 7.74 -15.99
CA ILE A 143 -13.43 8.84 -16.07
C ILE A 143 -13.14 9.23 -17.53
N LYS A 144 -12.96 8.24 -18.42
CA LYS A 144 -12.63 8.50 -19.82
C LYS A 144 -13.76 9.16 -20.63
N LYS A 145 -15.01 9.02 -20.19
CA LYS A 145 -16.16 9.68 -20.84
C LYS A 145 -16.33 11.14 -20.41
N ASN A 146 -15.67 11.56 -19.33
CA ASN A 146 -15.77 12.93 -18.85
C ASN A 146 -15.06 13.92 -19.79
N GLU A 147 -15.79 14.91 -20.29
CA GLU A 147 -15.26 15.88 -21.25
C GLU A 147 -14.09 16.71 -20.70
N SER A 148 -14.13 17.10 -19.42
CA SER A 148 -13.05 17.88 -18.80
C SER A 148 -11.76 17.08 -18.75
N PHE A 149 -11.83 15.78 -18.45
CA PHE A 149 -10.68 14.87 -18.50
C PHE A 149 -10.13 14.70 -19.92
N VAL A 150 -11.00 14.51 -20.91
CA VAL A 150 -10.60 14.42 -22.32
C VAL A 150 -9.87 15.70 -22.75
N ARG A 151 -10.43 16.88 -22.43
CA ARG A 151 -9.77 18.16 -22.68
C ARG A 151 -8.42 18.24 -21.97
N LEU A 152 -8.34 17.90 -20.69
CA LEU A 152 -7.09 17.98 -19.92
C LEU A 152 -5.97 17.14 -20.56
N THR A 153 -6.29 15.96 -21.09
CA THR A 153 -5.29 15.03 -21.64
C THR A 153 -4.81 15.37 -23.06
N ILE A 154 -5.60 16.07 -23.87
CA ILE A 154 -5.20 16.52 -25.22
C ILE A 154 -4.35 17.80 -25.19
N HIS A 155 -4.48 18.64 -24.16
CA HIS A 155 -3.71 19.88 -24.07
C HIS A 155 -2.23 19.58 -23.79
N ARG A 156 -1.35 20.38 -24.40
CA ARG A 156 0.08 20.31 -24.10
C ARG A 156 0.34 20.96 -22.74
N HIS A 157 1.10 20.26 -21.91
CA HIS A 157 1.55 20.74 -20.60
C HIS A 157 3.06 20.86 -20.60
N THR A 158 3.57 21.95 -20.03
CA THR A 158 5.01 22.23 -19.97
C THR A 158 5.51 22.02 -18.54
N MET A 159 6.61 21.28 -18.41
CA MET A 159 7.30 21.12 -17.14
C MET A 159 7.91 22.45 -16.68
N PRO A 160 7.83 22.78 -15.38
CA PRO A 160 8.61 23.87 -14.81
C PRO A 160 10.11 23.64 -14.99
N THR A 161 10.88 24.72 -15.18
CA THR A 161 12.34 24.66 -15.42
C THR A 161 13.15 24.55 -14.13
N ASN A 162 12.60 24.96 -12.99
CA ASN A 162 13.35 25.18 -11.75
C ASN A 162 13.29 23.96 -10.79
N LEU A 163 13.51 22.75 -11.30
CA LEU A 163 13.53 21.54 -10.46
C LEU A 163 14.83 21.44 -9.66
N VAL A 164 14.72 21.04 -8.39
CA VAL A 164 15.88 20.77 -7.51
C VAL A 164 15.84 19.30 -7.13
N ASN A 165 16.87 18.55 -7.49
CA ASN A 165 16.88 17.08 -7.40
C ASN A 165 17.97 16.55 -6.46
N ASP A 166 18.28 17.29 -5.38
CA ASP A 166 19.21 16.79 -4.37
C ASP A 166 18.56 15.65 -3.57
N LYS A 167 19.41 14.73 -3.09
CA LYS A 167 18.96 13.55 -2.36
C LYS A 167 18.70 13.94 -0.90
N LEU A 168 17.44 13.85 -0.46
CA LEU A 168 17.07 14.03 0.95
C LEU A 168 17.67 12.96 1.86
N TYR A 169 17.62 11.69 1.44
CA TYR A 169 18.06 10.54 2.24
C TYR A 169 19.55 10.26 2.02
N THR A 170 20.40 11.04 2.71
CA THR A 170 21.86 10.92 2.67
C THR A 170 22.44 11.09 4.08
N TYR A 171 23.69 10.65 4.27
CA TYR A 171 24.42 10.84 5.53
C TYR A 171 24.61 12.32 5.89
N ASP A 172 24.81 13.19 4.90
CA ASP A 172 24.99 14.64 5.09
C ASP A 172 23.73 15.35 5.64
N ASN A 173 22.58 14.68 5.56
CA ASN A 173 21.30 15.20 6.02
C ASN A 173 20.88 14.65 7.39
N LEU A 174 21.69 13.81 8.02
CA LEU A 174 21.38 13.24 9.33
C LEU A 174 21.40 14.29 10.44
N GLY A 175 20.44 14.18 11.35
CA GLY A 175 20.26 15.10 12.47
C GLY A 175 19.60 16.42 12.10
N LYS A 176 19.54 16.77 10.81
CA LYS A 176 18.88 17.98 10.32
C LYS A 176 17.36 17.88 10.40
N VAL A 177 16.73 19.05 10.44
CA VAL A 177 15.28 19.22 10.48
C VAL A 177 14.80 19.81 9.17
N PHE A 178 13.67 19.31 8.68
CA PHE A 178 13.11 19.68 7.39
C PHE A 178 11.63 20.00 7.49
N ILE A 179 11.16 20.86 6.58
CA ILE A 179 9.74 21.08 6.29
C ILE A 179 9.46 20.41 4.95
N SER A 180 8.56 19.44 4.92
CA SER A 180 7.97 18.90 3.69
C SER A 180 6.58 19.47 3.49
N ILE A 181 6.32 19.98 2.29
CA ILE A 181 4.99 20.34 1.80
C ILE A 181 4.70 19.43 0.61
N ASP A 182 3.69 18.58 0.77
CA ASP A 182 3.41 17.49 -0.17
C ASP A 182 1.91 17.40 -0.49
N ILE A 183 1.59 17.13 -1.76
CA ILE A 183 0.22 16.99 -2.24
C ILE A 183 -0.38 15.65 -1.77
N LYS A 184 -1.35 15.72 -0.84
CA LYS A 184 -2.18 14.59 -0.42
C LYS A 184 -2.79 13.89 -1.63
N GLN A 185 -2.58 12.59 -1.78
CA GLN A 185 -3.12 11.79 -2.90
C GLN A 185 -2.90 12.47 -4.26
N ALA A 186 -1.65 12.85 -4.56
CA ALA A 186 -1.29 13.76 -5.64
C ALA A 186 -2.02 13.53 -6.98
N ASN A 187 -2.09 12.28 -7.44
CA ASN A 187 -2.79 11.93 -8.67
C ASN A 187 -4.28 12.31 -8.65
N PHE A 188 -5.01 11.94 -7.61
CA PHE A 188 -6.43 12.26 -7.47
C PHE A 188 -6.66 13.75 -7.22
N SER A 189 -5.92 14.35 -6.28
CA SER A 189 -6.15 15.74 -5.89
C SER A 189 -5.91 16.71 -7.05
N VAL A 190 -4.88 16.47 -7.87
CA VAL A 190 -4.62 17.27 -9.07
C VAL A 190 -5.70 17.07 -10.13
N LEU A 191 -6.15 15.84 -10.35
CA LEU A 191 -7.22 15.57 -11.31
C LEU A 191 -8.53 16.23 -10.86
N ASN A 192 -8.89 16.13 -9.59
CA ASN A 192 -10.08 16.76 -9.04
C ASN A 192 -10.01 18.30 -9.14
N TYR A 193 -8.84 18.89 -8.89
CA TYR A 193 -8.63 20.33 -9.05
C TYR A 193 -8.82 20.80 -10.50
N LYS A 194 -8.31 20.04 -11.47
CA LYS A 194 -8.41 20.39 -12.91
C LYS A 194 -9.73 19.97 -13.55
N CYS A 195 -10.44 19.00 -12.98
CA CYS A 195 -11.70 18.46 -13.47
C CYS A 195 -12.70 18.32 -12.31
N PRO A 196 -13.17 19.43 -11.70
CA PRO A 196 -14.00 19.37 -10.48
C PRO A 196 -15.35 18.66 -10.69
N THR A 197 -15.89 18.67 -11.91
CA THR A 197 -17.14 17.99 -12.28
C THR A 197 -16.98 16.48 -12.44
N LEU A 198 -15.75 15.96 -12.54
CA LEU A 198 -15.50 14.53 -12.70
C LEU A 198 -15.90 13.77 -11.43
N PHE A 199 -15.50 14.28 -10.26
CA PHE A 199 -15.79 13.65 -8.98
C PHE A 199 -16.94 14.33 -8.23
N ASN A 200 -17.42 15.48 -8.70
CA ASN A 200 -18.50 16.26 -8.09
C ASN A 200 -18.25 16.55 -6.60
N GLY A 201 -17.02 16.91 -6.26
CA GLY A 201 -16.61 17.24 -4.89
C GLY A 201 -16.41 16.04 -3.95
N LEU A 202 -16.62 14.80 -4.42
CA LEU A 202 -16.39 13.60 -3.63
C LEU A 202 -14.90 13.31 -3.48
N SER A 203 -14.52 12.71 -2.35
CA SER A 203 -13.23 12.04 -2.18
C SER A 203 -13.12 10.82 -3.10
N TRP A 204 -11.89 10.32 -3.27
CA TRP A 204 -11.66 9.09 -4.02
C TRP A 204 -12.48 7.92 -3.47
N GLN A 205 -12.48 7.77 -2.15
CA GLN A 205 -13.18 6.68 -1.46
C GLN A 205 -14.69 6.75 -1.69
N GLU A 206 -15.30 7.93 -1.56
CA GLU A 206 -16.73 8.13 -1.81
C GLU A 206 -17.08 7.90 -3.28
N TYR A 207 -16.22 8.34 -4.20
CA TYR A 207 -16.42 8.11 -5.63
C TYR A 207 -16.37 6.62 -5.97
N VAL A 208 -15.37 5.88 -5.50
CA VAL A 208 -15.29 4.42 -5.69
C VAL A 208 -16.47 3.70 -5.01
N GLY A 209 -16.89 4.17 -3.83
CA GLY A 209 -18.02 3.61 -3.07
C GLY A 209 -19.37 3.66 -3.79
N LYS A 210 -19.51 4.47 -4.85
CA LYS A 210 -20.69 4.43 -5.74
C LYS A 210 -20.76 3.15 -6.57
N HIS A 211 -19.63 2.48 -6.78
CA HIS A 211 -19.50 1.33 -7.67
C HIS A 211 -19.33 0.00 -6.92
N THR A 212 -18.98 0.04 -5.63
CA THR A 212 -18.77 -1.16 -4.80
C THR A 212 -19.22 -0.95 -3.36
N LYS A 213 -19.52 -2.06 -2.68
CA LYS A 213 -19.70 -2.11 -1.23
C LYS A 213 -18.39 -2.40 -0.48
N SER A 214 -17.31 -2.71 -1.21
CA SER A 214 -15.99 -2.97 -0.62
C SER A 214 -15.33 -1.67 -0.18
N GLN A 215 -15.34 -1.42 1.13
CA GLN A 215 -14.58 -0.34 1.74
C GLN A 215 -13.07 -0.63 1.63
N PHE A 216 -12.66 -1.90 1.69
CA PHE A 216 -11.25 -2.29 1.52
C PHE A 216 -10.68 -1.83 0.17
N ILE A 217 -11.38 -2.09 -0.94
CA ILE A 217 -10.94 -1.63 -2.28
C ILE A 217 -11.03 -0.10 -2.38
N ALA A 218 -12.10 0.52 -1.86
CA ALA A 218 -12.28 1.97 -1.93
C ALA A 218 -11.17 2.75 -1.22
N GLU A 219 -10.70 2.25 -0.06
CA GLU A 219 -9.61 2.84 0.71
C GLU A 219 -8.21 2.57 0.13
N SER A 220 -8.10 1.66 -0.84
CA SER A 220 -6.80 1.22 -1.37
C SER A 220 -6.08 2.30 -2.17
N LYS A 221 -4.92 2.73 -1.67
CA LYS A 221 -3.97 3.59 -2.40
C LYS A 221 -3.51 2.93 -3.70
N PHE A 222 -3.18 1.64 -3.64
CA PHE A 222 -2.76 0.87 -4.82
C PHE A 222 -3.83 0.86 -5.90
N PHE A 223 -5.09 0.60 -5.54
CA PHE A 223 -6.18 0.63 -6.50
C PHE A 223 -6.33 2.00 -7.16
N ARG A 224 -6.26 3.10 -6.40
CA ARG A 224 -6.27 4.46 -6.95
C ARG A 224 -5.18 4.68 -7.98
N GLU A 225 -3.95 4.32 -7.64
CA GLU A 225 -2.79 4.46 -8.52
C GLU A 225 -2.90 3.59 -9.77
N LEU A 226 -3.40 2.36 -9.63
CA LEU A 226 -3.67 1.46 -10.75
C LEU A 226 -4.66 2.08 -11.73
N ILE A 227 -5.79 2.61 -11.26
CA ILE A 227 -6.80 3.24 -12.10
C ILE A 227 -6.23 4.49 -12.78
N LEU A 228 -5.71 5.43 -12.01
CA LEU A 228 -5.27 6.72 -12.55
C LEU A 228 -4.02 6.59 -13.44
N GLY A 229 -3.15 5.62 -13.17
CA GLY A 229 -2.01 5.31 -14.03
C GLY A 229 -2.43 4.73 -15.38
N SER A 230 -3.36 3.79 -15.37
CA SER A 230 -3.78 3.06 -16.58
C SER A 230 -4.75 3.81 -17.50
N ILE A 231 -5.34 4.92 -17.06
CA ILE A 231 -6.05 5.86 -17.94
C ILE A 231 -5.12 6.85 -18.66
N GLY A 232 -3.80 6.74 -18.47
CA GLY A 232 -2.81 7.59 -19.14
C GLY A 232 -2.63 8.97 -18.51
N PHE A 233 -3.17 9.20 -17.31
CA PHE A 233 -3.09 10.49 -16.63
C PHE A 233 -1.72 10.76 -16.00
N GLN A 234 -0.89 9.73 -15.77
CA GLN A 234 0.36 9.86 -14.99
C GLN A 234 1.29 10.98 -15.48
N LYS A 235 1.55 11.06 -16.79
CA LYS A 235 2.47 12.07 -17.35
C LYS A 235 1.95 13.49 -17.14
N VAL A 236 0.66 13.70 -17.41
CA VAL A 236 -0.02 14.99 -17.23
C VAL A 236 -0.06 15.36 -15.75
N SER A 237 -0.37 14.39 -14.89
CA SER A 237 -0.38 14.54 -13.43
C SER A 237 0.96 15.05 -12.90
N ASN A 238 2.07 14.40 -13.25
CA ASN A 238 3.40 14.80 -12.80
C ASN A 238 3.76 16.25 -13.18
N ILE A 239 3.36 16.69 -14.39
CA ILE A 239 3.60 18.06 -14.84
C ILE A 239 2.81 19.06 -14.00
N ILE A 240 1.52 18.79 -13.78
CA ILE A 240 0.64 19.69 -13.04
C ILE A 240 1.01 19.72 -11.55
N GLN A 241 1.41 18.59 -10.96
CA GLN A 241 1.95 18.52 -9.60
C GLN A 241 3.16 19.46 -9.45
N ALA A 242 4.13 19.37 -10.37
CA ALA A 242 5.30 20.23 -10.36
C ALA A 242 4.94 21.73 -10.49
N GLN A 243 3.96 22.07 -11.32
CA GLN A 243 3.46 23.45 -11.45
C GLN A 243 2.83 23.96 -10.14
N ILE A 244 2.01 23.13 -9.50
CA ILE A 244 1.36 23.44 -8.22
C ILE A 244 2.42 23.62 -7.12
N ILE A 245 3.44 22.77 -7.08
CA ILE A 245 4.56 22.89 -6.14
C ILE A 245 5.38 24.17 -6.40
N GLU A 246 5.59 24.56 -7.66
CA GLU A 246 6.24 25.84 -7.99
C GLU A 246 5.42 27.03 -7.48
N SER A 247 4.09 26.98 -7.62
CA SER A 247 3.20 28.00 -7.07
C SER A 247 3.28 28.08 -5.54
N ILE A 248 3.28 26.94 -4.84
CA ILE A 248 3.50 26.90 -3.39
C ILE A 248 4.84 27.52 -3.02
N HIS A 249 5.92 27.13 -3.70
CA HIS A 249 7.24 27.67 -3.42
C HIS A 249 7.27 29.20 -3.58
N SER A 250 6.63 29.71 -4.64
CA SER A 250 6.51 31.15 -4.89
C SER A 250 5.70 31.90 -3.82
N ILE A 251 4.75 31.22 -3.17
CA ILE A 251 3.96 31.75 -2.06
C ILE A 251 4.77 31.73 -0.75
N VAL A 252 5.56 30.68 -0.50
CA VAL A 252 6.32 30.51 0.75
C VAL A 252 7.55 31.42 0.79
N LYS A 253 8.30 31.51 -0.32
CA LYS A 253 9.60 32.19 -0.39
C LYS A 253 9.61 33.66 0.09
N PRO A 254 8.59 34.50 -0.18
CA PRO A 254 8.59 35.89 0.30
C PRO A 254 8.43 36.05 1.81
N HIS A 255 7.87 35.04 2.48
CA HIS A 255 7.58 35.09 3.91
C HIS A 255 8.61 34.33 4.75
N PHE A 256 9.32 33.38 4.13
CA PHE A 256 10.25 32.49 4.81
C PHE A 256 11.52 32.30 3.99
N ASP A 257 12.67 32.59 4.62
CA ASP A 257 13.99 32.37 4.02
C ASP A 257 14.46 30.94 4.27
N PHE A 258 13.81 29.99 3.61
CA PHE A 258 14.15 28.59 3.73
C PHE A 258 15.02 28.12 2.56
N LYS A 259 16.07 27.36 2.90
CA LYS A 259 16.90 26.68 1.90
C LYS A 259 16.14 25.48 1.33
N ILE A 260 15.91 25.47 0.02
CA ILE A 260 15.33 24.31 -0.68
C ILE A 260 16.36 23.17 -0.70
N VAL A 261 15.93 21.99 -0.28
CA VAL A 261 16.71 20.75 -0.34
C VAL A 261 16.24 19.90 -1.52
N SER A 262 14.93 19.79 -1.70
CA SER A 262 14.36 19.03 -2.81
C SER A 262 13.11 19.73 -3.29
N LYS A 263 12.90 19.77 -4.61
CA LYS A 263 11.66 20.26 -5.21
C LYS A 263 11.37 19.45 -6.46
N LYS A 264 10.51 18.46 -6.32
CA LYS A 264 10.26 17.47 -7.37
C LYS A 264 8.85 16.88 -7.25
N GLY A 265 8.16 16.83 -8.40
CA GLY A 265 6.87 16.17 -8.50
C GLY A 265 5.84 16.85 -7.62
N ASP A 266 5.37 16.13 -6.61
CA ASP A 266 4.34 16.50 -5.65
C ASP A 266 4.87 17.00 -4.30
N GLU A 267 6.19 17.12 -4.12
CA GLU A 267 6.81 17.54 -2.86
C GLU A 267 7.84 18.67 -3.05
N VAL A 268 7.82 19.62 -2.11
CA VAL A 268 8.95 20.51 -1.83
C VAL A 268 9.42 20.34 -0.40
N VAL A 269 10.74 20.23 -0.23
CA VAL A 269 11.41 20.03 1.06
C VAL A 269 12.39 21.17 1.30
N TYR A 270 12.27 21.78 2.47
CA TYR A 270 13.13 22.84 2.95
C TYR A 270 13.95 22.38 4.16
N GLU A 271 15.19 22.86 4.28
CA GLU A 271 16.03 22.72 5.47
C GLU A 271 15.68 23.83 6.47
N ILE A 272 15.48 23.46 7.74
CA ILE A 272 15.33 24.40 8.85
C ILE A 272 16.70 24.65 9.47
N THR A 273 17.03 25.91 9.70
CA THR A 273 18.26 26.29 10.37
C THR A 273 18.16 26.06 11.89
N PRO A 274 19.29 25.78 12.59
CA PRO A 274 19.29 25.64 14.04
C PRO A 274 18.74 26.86 14.79
N GLU A 275 18.95 28.06 14.25
CA GLU A 275 18.46 29.32 14.83
C GLU A 275 16.94 29.38 14.83
N LEU A 276 16.30 29.03 13.70
CA LEU A 276 14.85 28.97 13.60
C LEU A 276 14.27 27.87 14.48
N LEU A 277 14.92 26.71 14.56
CA LEU A 277 14.48 25.60 15.40
C LEU A 277 14.53 25.96 16.90
N SER A 278 15.47 26.80 17.30
CA SER A 278 15.65 27.26 18.69
C SER A 278 14.78 28.47 19.04
N ASP A 279 14.05 29.03 18.07
CA ASP A 279 13.17 30.19 18.28
C ASP A 279 11.97 29.79 19.16
N PRO A 280 11.70 30.48 20.28
CA PRO A 280 10.52 30.22 21.12
C PRO A 280 9.18 30.33 20.37
N THR A 281 9.15 31.04 19.24
CA THR A 281 7.97 31.22 18.37
C THR A 281 7.91 30.22 17.21
N PHE A 282 8.83 29.24 17.15
CA PHE A 282 8.94 28.27 16.06
C PHE A 282 7.59 27.64 15.70
N GLU A 283 6.86 27.11 16.68
CA GLU A 283 5.58 26.45 16.43
C GLU A 283 4.54 27.43 15.85
N SER A 284 4.49 28.67 16.34
CA SER A 284 3.62 29.72 15.78
C SER A 284 3.96 29.99 14.32
N LYS A 285 5.25 30.10 13.99
CA LYS A 285 5.71 30.32 12.60
C LYS A 285 5.32 29.17 11.67
N ILE A 286 5.40 27.93 12.15
CA ILE A 286 4.93 26.75 11.38
C ILE A 286 3.41 26.78 11.21
N ASN A 287 2.65 27.18 12.24
CA ASN A 287 1.20 27.34 12.13
C ASN A 287 0.82 28.46 11.14
N ASP A 288 1.53 29.58 11.14
CA ASP A 288 1.34 30.68 10.19
C ASP A 288 1.64 30.24 8.75
N LEU A 289 2.70 29.47 8.54
CA LEU A 289 3.01 28.85 7.25
C LEU A 289 1.88 27.92 6.79
N TYR A 290 1.38 27.06 7.68
CA TYR A 290 0.26 26.17 7.36
C TYR A 290 -1.01 26.95 7.04
N ALA A 291 -1.31 28.04 7.76
CA ALA A 291 -2.45 28.91 7.48
C ALA A 291 -2.31 29.63 6.13
N LEU A 292 -1.11 30.14 5.81
CA LEU A 292 -0.79 30.75 4.52
C LEU A 292 -1.07 29.79 3.37
N ILE A 293 -0.59 28.54 3.46
CA ILE A 293 -0.83 27.51 2.45
C ILE A 293 -2.30 27.12 2.39
N SER A 294 -2.95 26.92 3.54
CA SER A 294 -4.34 26.45 3.63
C SER A 294 -5.34 27.46 3.09
N SER A 295 -5.02 28.76 3.14
CA SER A 295 -5.85 29.84 2.59
C SER A 295 -5.88 29.89 1.06
N GLN A 296 -4.98 29.18 0.37
CA GLN A 296 -4.93 29.14 -1.09
C GLN A 296 -6.06 28.29 -1.67
N GLN A 297 -6.44 28.55 -2.93
CA GLN A 297 -7.50 27.79 -3.62
C GLN A 297 -7.27 26.27 -3.61
N PHE A 298 -6.01 25.85 -3.71
CA PHE A 298 -5.58 24.45 -3.67
C PHE A 298 -5.03 24.04 -2.28
N GLY A 299 -5.10 24.91 -1.27
CA GLY A 299 -4.45 24.72 0.02
C GLY A 299 -4.83 23.43 0.74
N LYS A 300 -6.11 23.02 0.62
CA LYS A 300 -6.63 21.77 1.19
C LYS A 300 -5.97 20.50 0.63
N MET A 301 -5.31 20.60 -0.53
CA MET A 301 -4.60 19.47 -1.16
C MET A 301 -3.29 19.14 -0.45
N PHE A 302 -2.77 20.04 0.39
CA PHE A 302 -1.45 19.87 0.99
C PHE A 302 -1.50 19.25 2.38
N HIS A 303 -0.46 18.47 2.68
CA HIS A 303 -0.03 18.23 4.04
C HIS A 303 1.31 18.92 4.28
N LEU A 304 1.52 19.38 5.50
CA LEU A 304 2.77 19.96 5.94
C LEU A 304 3.33 19.08 7.07
N GLN A 305 4.61 18.74 6.98
CA GLN A 305 5.31 17.94 7.96
C GLN A 305 6.64 18.60 8.29
N VAL A 306 6.87 18.82 9.58
CA VAL A 306 8.19 19.15 10.12
C VAL A 306 8.77 17.88 10.70
N PHE A 307 9.94 17.46 10.24
CA PHE A 307 10.57 16.23 10.73
C PHE A 307 12.09 16.36 10.87
N LYS A 308 12.62 15.65 11.86
CA LYS A 308 14.06 15.37 11.97
C LYS A 308 14.38 14.08 11.23
N LEU A 309 15.46 14.08 10.44
CA LEU A 309 15.94 12.88 9.76
C LEU A 309 17.00 12.17 10.61
N GLU A 310 16.79 10.89 10.89
CA GLU A 310 17.74 10.04 11.61
C GLU A 310 18.03 8.76 10.81
N ASN A 311 19.18 8.12 11.07
CA ASN A 311 19.53 6.83 10.46
C ASN A 311 19.28 5.68 11.44
N MET A 312 19.10 4.47 10.90
CA MET A 312 19.14 3.23 11.65
C MET A 312 20.48 2.52 11.45
N GLU A 313 21.36 2.61 12.47
CA GLU A 313 22.61 1.83 12.62
C GLU A 313 23.50 1.67 11.39
N LYS A 314 24.07 2.79 10.89
CA LYS A 314 25.01 2.83 9.75
C LYS A 314 24.54 2.09 8.47
N LYS A 315 23.27 1.70 8.39
CA LYS A 315 22.61 1.26 7.16
C LYS A 315 21.98 2.48 6.49
N ALA A 316 21.76 2.41 5.19
CA ALA A 316 21.04 3.42 4.41
C ALA A 316 19.51 3.38 4.66
N PHE A 317 19.12 3.20 5.93
CA PHE A 317 17.76 3.15 6.42
C PHE A 317 17.52 4.37 7.28
N TYR A 318 16.40 5.05 7.07
CA TYR A 318 16.13 6.35 7.68
C TYR A 318 14.78 6.38 8.39
N VAL A 319 14.69 7.24 9.39
CA VAL A 319 13.46 7.54 10.12
C VAL A 319 13.22 9.05 10.03
N LYS A 320 12.06 9.44 9.51
CA LYS A 320 11.52 10.78 9.76
C LYS A 320 10.87 10.75 11.14
N LYS A 321 11.33 11.58 12.08
CA LYS A 321 10.66 11.82 13.36
C LYS A 321 9.91 13.14 13.28
N PHE A 322 8.58 13.10 13.32
CA PHE A 322 7.74 14.28 13.19
C PHE A 322 7.83 15.14 14.46
N ILE A 323 8.13 16.42 14.26
CA ILE A 323 8.09 17.48 15.28
C ILE A 323 6.74 18.18 15.21
N TRP A 324 6.22 18.38 13.99
CA TRP A 324 4.92 18.97 13.72
C TRP A 324 4.32 18.30 12.48
N ASN A 325 3.01 18.04 12.48
CA ASN A 325 2.34 17.36 11.37
C ASN A 325 0.90 17.87 11.22
N SER A 326 0.55 18.38 10.04
CA SER A 326 -0.79 18.93 9.77
C SER A 326 -1.91 17.91 9.95
N ASN A 327 -1.60 16.61 9.84
CA ASN A 327 -2.58 15.55 10.05
C ASN A 327 -2.92 15.30 11.53
N ASN A 328 -2.13 15.86 12.46
CA ASN A 328 -2.30 15.69 13.91
C ASN A 328 -2.94 16.91 14.59
N ILE A 329 -3.29 17.95 13.84
CA ILE A 329 -3.82 19.19 14.42
C ILE A 329 -5.13 18.88 15.15
N GLY A 330 -5.18 19.22 16.45
CA GLY A 330 -6.37 19.05 17.28
C GLY A 330 -6.61 17.63 17.80
N SER A 331 -5.62 16.72 17.71
CA SER A 331 -5.74 15.36 18.24
C SER A 331 -4.43 14.86 18.86
N ILE A 332 -4.53 14.28 20.06
CA ILE A 332 -3.40 13.58 20.70
C ILE A 332 -3.42 12.14 20.22
N HIS A 333 -2.56 11.83 19.24
CA HIS A 333 -2.36 10.47 18.78
C HIS A 333 -1.23 9.80 19.56
N LYS A 334 -1.43 8.55 19.98
CA LYS A 334 -0.40 7.77 20.71
C LYS A 334 0.37 6.82 19.79
N GLU A 335 -0.18 6.55 18.62
CA GLU A 335 0.31 5.53 17.70
C GLU A 335 1.48 6.05 16.86
N LEU A 336 2.48 5.19 16.63
CA LEU A 336 3.74 5.56 15.97
C LEU A 336 3.56 6.17 14.58
N ARG A 337 2.55 5.73 13.83
CA ARG A 337 2.23 6.23 12.48
C ARG A 337 2.03 7.74 12.37
N TYR A 338 1.75 8.42 13.47
CA TYR A 338 1.60 9.87 13.54
C TYR A 338 2.87 10.61 13.96
N HIS A 339 3.86 9.88 14.46
CA HIS A 339 5.10 10.39 15.05
C HIS A 339 6.34 10.06 14.23
N ILE A 340 6.30 8.98 13.45
CA ILE A 340 7.42 8.57 12.61
C ILE A 340 7.01 8.06 11.24
N GLU A 341 7.96 8.08 10.32
CA GLU A 341 7.87 7.39 9.04
C GLU A 341 9.22 6.73 8.69
N PHE A 342 9.18 5.46 8.33
CA PHE A 342 10.34 4.71 7.86
C PHE A 342 10.59 4.93 6.37
N LYS A 343 11.85 5.18 6.00
CA LYS A 343 12.27 5.48 4.63
C LYS A 343 13.49 4.65 4.24
N CYS A 344 13.51 4.26 2.96
CA CYS A 344 14.58 3.45 2.36
C CYS A 344 14.81 2.09 3.02
N ILE A 345 13.79 1.52 3.67
CA ILE A 345 13.87 0.17 4.25
C ILE A 345 13.25 -0.83 3.25
N PRO A 346 14.03 -1.79 2.74
CA PRO A 346 13.48 -2.89 1.97
C PRO A 346 12.37 -3.62 2.74
N LYS A 347 11.32 -4.03 2.02
CA LYS A 347 10.16 -4.76 2.57
C LYS A 347 10.57 -5.91 3.50
N LYS A 348 11.59 -6.70 3.12
CA LYS A 348 12.09 -7.84 3.90
C LYS A 348 12.74 -7.50 5.24
N PHE A 349 13.03 -6.23 5.50
CA PHE A 349 13.67 -5.76 6.74
C PHE A 349 12.76 -4.90 7.61
N ILE A 350 11.53 -4.59 7.18
CA ILE A 350 10.68 -3.61 7.86
C ILE A 350 10.31 -4.02 9.30
N ILE A 351 10.08 -5.31 9.53
CA ILE A 351 9.74 -5.86 10.85
C ILE A 351 10.93 -5.73 11.79
N GLN A 352 12.10 -6.17 11.34
CA GLN A 352 13.33 -6.07 12.12
C GLN A 352 13.68 -4.61 12.42
N ALA A 353 13.44 -3.69 11.49
CA ALA A 353 13.65 -2.26 11.71
C ALA A 353 12.70 -1.68 12.76
N LEU A 354 11.44 -2.12 12.78
CA LEU A 354 10.48 -1.72 13.82
C LEU A 354 10.90 -2.22 15.21
N HIS A 355 11.25 -3.50 15.33
CA HIS A 355 11.77 -4.04 16.58
C HIS A 355 13.01 -3.29 17.05
N LYS A 356 13.93 -2.99 16.13
CA LYS A 356 15.12 -2.22 16.45
C LYS A 356 14.77 -0.82 16.97
N TYR A 357 13.86 -0.13 16.30
CA TYR A 357 13.41 1.20 16.70
C TYR A 357 12.74 1.20 18.08
N LEU A 358 11.96 0.16 18.38
CA LEU A 358 11.26 0.00 19.66
C LEU A 358 12.10 -0.66 20.75
N ASN A 359 13.34 -1.04 20.45
CA ASN A 359 14.21 -1.82 21.34
C ASN A 359 13.51 -3.08 21.88
N GLN A 360 12.84 -3.82 20.99
CA GLN A 360 12.10 -5.04 21.30
C GLN A 360 12.80 -6.27 20.68
N PRO A 361 12.73 -7.44 21.34
CA PRO A 361 13.22 -8.68 20.75
C PRO A 361 12.36 -9.09 19.54
N ILE A 362 12.99 -9.69 18.53
CA ILE A 362 12.34 -10.21 17.33
C ILE A 362 11.88 -11.65 17.58
N LYS A 363 10.66 -12.01 17.16
CA LYS A 363 10.17 -13.39 17.25
C LYS A 363 10.75 -14.24 16.10
N ASN A 364 10.87 -15.54 16.31
CA ASN A 364 11.46 -16.44 15.32
C ASN A 364 10.65 -16.50 14.00
N GLU A 365 9.32 -16.41 14.08
CA GLU A 365 8.41 -16.35 12.94
C GLU A 365 8.55 -15.06 12.11
N GLU A 366 9.11 -13.99 12.68
CA GLU A 366 9.29 -12.68 12.05
C GLU A 366 10.59 -12.56 11.25
N LEU A 367 11.42 -13.61 11.30
CA LEU A 367 12.63 -13.75 10.47
C LEU A 367 12.34 -14.33 9.08
N TYR A 368 11.10 -14.77 8.82
CA TYR A 368 10.70 -15.30 7.52
C TYR A 368 10.36 -14.19 6.51
N PHE A 369 10.75 -14.37 5.26
CA PHE A 369 10.45 -13.42 4.18
C PHE A 369 10.37 -14.15 2.85
N VAL A 370 9.84 -13.49 1.83
CA VAL A 370 9.90 -13.99 0.45
C VAL A 370 11.00 -13.25 -0.31
N ASP A 371 11.91 -14.01 -0.92
CA ASP A 371 12.96 -13.54 -1.82
C ASP A 371 12.80 -14.27 -3.15
N ASP A 372 12.59 -13.54 -4.24
CA ASP A 372 12.36 -14.09 -5.58
C ASP A 372 11.31 -15.22 -5.65
N GLY A 373 10.24 -15.08 -4.86
CA GLY A 373 9.13 -16.06 -4.80
C GLY A 373 9.40 -17.29 -3.94
N VAL A 374 10.55 -17.35 -3.26
CA VAL A 374 10.94 -18.45 -2.38
C VAL A 374 10.83 -18.01 -0.92
N LEU A 375 10.30 -18.90 -0.07
CA LEU A 375 10.29 -18.70 1.38
C LEU A 375 11.72 -18.82 1.92
N ALA A 376 12.22 -17.73 2.48
CA ALA A 376 13.52 -17.64 3.13
C ALA A 376 13.36 -17.28 4.61
N LYS A 377 14.42 -17.50 5.38
CA LYS A 377 14.51 -17.13 6.80
C LYS A 377 15.90 -16.55 7.07
N TYR A 378 15.97 -15.45 7.81
CA TYR A 378 17.25 -14.98 8.32
C TYR A 378 17.75 -15.91 9.42
N GLU A 379 19.03 -16.23 9.39
CA GLU A 379 19.69 -16.97 10.47
C GLU A 379 19.83 -16.09 11.72
N TYR A 380 20.12 -14.80 11.53
CA TYR A 380 20.26 -13.80 12.59
C TYR A 380 19.56 -12.48 12.21
N PRO A 381 19.09 -11.69 13.19
CA PRO A 381 18.61 -10.34 12.94
C PRO A 381 19.65 -9.43 12.27
N ILE A 382 19.22 -8.62 11.32
CA ILE A 382 20.11 -7.79 10.49
C ILE A 382 20.86 -6.67 11.24
N PHE A 383 20.45 -6.40 12.48
CA PHE A 383 21.03 -5.39 13.37
C PHE A 383 21.93 -6.01 14.46
N GLU A 384 21.96 -7.34 14.57
CA GLU A 384 22.80 -8.05 15.53
C GLU A 384 24.09 -8.57 14.90
N TYR A 385 24.11 -8.69 13.56
CA TYR A 385 25.25 -9.22 12.83
C TYR A 385 25.60 -8.31 11.64
N SER A 386 26.78 -7.69 11.69
CA SER A 386 27.44 -7.11 10.51
C SER A 386 28.63 -8.00 10.17
N LEU A 387 28.57 -8.68 9.03
CA LEU A 387 29.80 -9.13 8.40
C LEU A 387 30.58 -7.86 8.06
N ASP A 388 31.74 -7.67 8.68
CA ASP A 388 32.74 -6.72 8.20
C ASP A 388 33.21 -7.23 6.83
N ILE A 389 32.41 -6.94 5.80
CA ILE A 389 32.86 -7.07 4.42
C ILE A 389 33.74 -5.85 4.21
N GLY A 390 35.05 -6.04 4.40
CA GLY A 390 36.07 -4.99 4.24
C GLY A 390 35.81 -4.17 2.97
N GLN A 391 35.93 -2.85 3.13
CA GLN A 391 35.70 -1.85 2.09
C GLN A 391 36.47 -2.12 0.79
#